data_AF-D6NJ30-F1
#
_entry.id   AF-D6NJ30-F1
#
_cell.length_a   1.000
_cell.length_b   1.000
_cell.length_c   1.000
_cell.angle_alpha   90.00
_cell.angle_beta   90.00
_cell.angle_gamma   90.00
#
_symmetry.space_group_name_H-M   'P 1'
#
loop_
_entity.id
_entity.type
_entity.pdbx_description
1 polymer ?
#
loop_
_entity_poly.entity_id
_entity_poly.type
_entity_poly.pdbx_seq_one_letter_code
_entity_poly.pdbx_strand_id
1 'polypeptide(L)'
;SRSEKCIVGTGLERQAALDSGVSVIAEHEGKVVSTDTHQIVFSGNGNTRNIPLVMYERSNKNTCMHQKPQVQRGKYVKKGQILADGAATVGGELALGKNVLVAYMPWEGYNFEDAVLISERLVYSDIYT
;
A
#
# COMPACT_ATOMS: atom_id res chain seq x y z
N SER A 1 7.60 -3.87 6.48
CA SER A 1 7.72 -3.35 5.10
C SER A 1 6.95 -2.09 4.80
N ARG A 2 7.62 -1.13 4.18
CA ARG A 2 7.00 0.05 3.56
C ARG A 2 6.86 -0.23 2.07
N SER A 3 5.65 -0.44 1.55
CA SER A 3 5.43 -0.58 0.11
C SER A 3 5.84 0.69 -0.64
N GLU A 4 6.19 0.54 -1.93
CA GLU A 4 6.56 1.65 -2.82
C GLU A 4 5.97 1.43 -4.20
N LYS A 5 5.47 2.52 -4.82
CA LYS A 5 4.98 2.47 -6.20
C LYS A 5 6.14 2.18 -7.15
N CYS A 6 5.92 1.36 -8.16
CA CYS A 6 6.93 1.16 -9.20
C CYS A 6 7.18 2.46 -9.96
N ILE A 7 8.44 2.69 -10.35
CA ILE A 7 8.80 3.83 -11.22
C ILE A 7 8.32 3.57 -12.66
N VAL A 8 8.36 2.31 -13.10
CA VAL A 8 7.89 1.87 -14.41
C VAL A 8 6.72 0.91 -14.20
N GLY A 9 5.54 1.30 -14.69
CA GLY A 9 4.30 0.54 -14.57
C GLY A 9 3.60 0.36 -15.91
N THR A 10 2.58 -0.50 -15.90
CA THR A 10 1.74 -0.85 -17.06
C THR A 10 0.47 -0.01 -17.15
N GLY A 11 0.06 0.63 -16.04
CA GLY A 11 -1.22 1.31 -15.87
C GLY A 11 -2.32 0.43 -15.28
N LEU A 12 -2.10 -0.89 -15.17
CA LEU A 12 -3.07 -1.83 -14.59
C LEU A 12 -3.02 -1.86 -13.05
N GLU A 13 -2.00 -1.29 -12.44
CA GLU A 13 -1.73 -1.38 -11.00
C GLU A 13 -2.88 -0.81 -10.16
N ARG A 14 -3.52 0.25 -10.65
CA ARG A 14 -4.66 0.87 -9.98
C ARG A 14 -5.90 -0.01 -10.03
N GLN A 15 -6.20 -0.57 -11.20
CA GLN A 15 -7.35 -1.46 -11.36
C GLN A 15 -7.17 -2.74 -10.54
N ALA A 16 -5.98 -3.34 -10.59
CA ALA A 16 -5.64 -4.52 -9.80
C ALA A 16 -5.76 -4.28 -8.29
N ALA A 17 -5.29 -3.13 -7.79
CA ALA A 17 -5.42 -2.78 -6.38
C ALA A 17 -6.88 -2.57 -5.95
N LEU A 18 -7.70 -1.93 -6.79
CA LEU A 18 -9.12 -1.73 -6.51
C LEU A 18 -9.89 -3.06 -6.52
N ASP A 19 -9.68 -3.89 -7.53
CA ASP A 19 -10.38 -5.16 -7.69
C ASP A 19 -9.94 -6.21 -6.66
N SER A 20 -8.77 -6.04 -6.03
CA SER A 20 -8.31 -6.91 -4.95
C SER A 20 -9.18 -6.83 -3.69
N GLY A 21 -9.91 -5.73 -3.49
CA GLY A 21 -10.71 -5.50 -2.26
C GLY A 21 -9.89 -5.25 -0.99
N VAL A 22 -8.57 -5.12 -1.09
CA VAL A 22 -7.68 -4.96 0.08
C VAL A 22 -7.66 -3.50 0.57
N SER A 23 -7.91 -2.54 -0.32
CA SER A 23 -7.99 -1.10 0.00
C SER A 23 -9.40 -0.67 0.38
N VAL A 24 -9.51 0.34 1.26
CA VAL A 24 -10.80 0.90 1.66
C VAL A 24 -11.18 2.04 0.73
N ILE A 25 -12.35 1.93 0.09
CA ILE A 25 -12.88 2.92 -0.85
C ILE A 25 -14.13 3.62 -0.31
N ALA A 26 -14.34 4.87 -0.70
CA ALA A 26 -15.54 5.62 -0.36
C ALA A 26 -16.72 5.19 -1.24
N GLU A 27 -17.74 4.56 -0.66
CA GLU A 27 -18.96 4.15 -1.38
C GLU A 27 -19.79 5.34 -1.90
N HIS A 28 -19.68 6.48 -1.21
CA HIS A 28 -20.41 7.71 -1.49
C HIS A 28 -19.46 8.91 -1.39
N GLU A 29 -19.85 10.03 -1.99
CA GLU A 29 -19.18 11.30 -1.74
C GLU A 29 -19.50 11.83 -0.35
N GLY A 30 -18.56 12.56 0.24
CA GLY A 30 -18.69 13.02 1.62
C GLY A 30 -17.42 13.64 2.18
N LYS A 31 -17.38 13.78 3.49
CA LYS A 31 -16.30 14.44 4.24
C LYS A 31 -15.76 13.51 5.32
N VAL A 32 -14.44 13.49 5.46
CA VAL A 32 -13.76 12.81 6.56
C VAL A 32 -13.93 13.63 7.84
N VAL A 33 -14.59 13.06 8.84
CA VAL A 33 -14.88 13.72 10.13
C VAL A 33 -13.68 13.59 11.08
N SER A 34 -13.09 12.39 11.13
CA SER A 34 -11.87 12.09 11.85
C SER A 34 -11.18 10.87 11.25
N THR A 35 -9.90 10.71 11.56
CA THR A 35 -9.07 9.61 11.10
C THR A 35 -8.17 9.20 12.25
N ASP A 36 -8.30 7.94 12.66
CA ASP A 36 -7.45 7.29 13.65
C ASP A 36 -6.69 6.13 12.99
N THR A 37 -5.78 5.50 13.73
CA THR A 37 -5.09 4.29 13.27
C THR A 37 -6.04 3.11 13.08
N HIS A 38 -7.10 3.02 13.88
CA HIS A 38 -8.01 1.86 13.88
C HIS A 38 -9.28 2.07 13.06
N GLN A 39 -9.61 3.32 12.71
CA GLN A 39 -10.90 3.61 12.09
C GLN A 39 -10.91 4.97 11.37
N ILE A 40 -11.80 5.10 10.39
CA ILE A 40 -12.08 6.34 9.67
C ILE A 40 -13.55 6.70 9.88
N VAL A 41 -13.81 7.88 10.43
CA VAL A 41 -15.17 8.39 10.56
C VAL A 41 -15.49 9.22 9.32
N PHE A 42 -16.42 8.74 8.52
CA PHE A 42 -16.80 9.32 7.24
C PHE A 42 -18.27 9.75 7.25
N SER A 43 -18.54 10.99 6.89
CA SER A 43 -19.89 11.52 6.76
C SER A 43 -20.24 11.73 5.29
N GLY A 44 -21.24 11.01 4.80
CA GLY A 44 -21.67 11.05 3.41
C GLY A 44 -23.13 10.63 3.29
N ASN A 45 -23.84 11.18 2.29
CA ASN A 45 -25.25 10.88 2.04
C ASN A 45 -26.15 11.08 3.29
N GLY A 46 -25.91 12.14 4.06
CA GLY A 46 -26.67 12.50 5.26
C GLY A 46 -26.34 11.69 6.53
N ASN A 47 -25.53 10.63 6.43
CA ASN A 47 -25.19 9.77 7.56
C ASN A 47 -23.69 9.77 7.86
N THR A 48 -23.34 9.64 9.14
CA THR A 48 -21.96 9.45 9.58
C THR A 48 -21.75 7.97 9.87
N ARG A 49 -20.78 7.37 9.18
CA ARG A 49 -20.38 5.97 9.31
C ARG A 49 -18.98 5.87 9.90
N ASN A 50 -18.77 4.84 10.69
CA ASN A 50 -17.46 4.49 11.21
C ASN A 50 -16.93 3.28 10.42
N ILE A 51 -15.75 3.42 9.82
CA ILE A 51 -15.14 2.40 8.98
C ILE A 51 -13.94 1.83 9.75
N PRO A 52 -14.05 0.64 10.35
CA PRO A 52 -12.92 0.01 11.02
C PRO A 52 -11.84 -0.39 10.01
N LEU A 53 -10.58 -0.25 10.40
CA LEU A 53 -9.43 -0.63 9.61
C LEU A 53 -8.83 -1.94 10.14
N VAL A 54 -8.40 -2.79 9.21
CA VAL A 54 -7.70 -4.03 9.52
C VAL A 54 -6.29 -3.71 10.03
N MET A 55 -5.94 -4.19 11.23
CA MET A 55 -4.67 -3.86 11.88
C MET A 55 -3.90 -5.11 12.28
N TYR A 56 -2.79 -5.37 11.58
CA TYR A 56 -1.84 -6.45 11.88
C TYR A 56 -2.49 -7.85 11.91
N GLU A 57 -3.47 -8.09 11.06
CA GLU A 57 -4.12 -9.40 10.96
C GLU A 57 -3.25 -10.36 10.13
N ARG A 58 -3.33 -11.65 10.45
CA ARG A 58 -2.58 -12.69 9.74
C ARG A 58 -3.40 -13.22 8.57
N SER A 59 -2.81 -13.28 7.38
CA SER A 59 -3.44 -13.91 6.21
C SER A 59 -3.33 -15.44 6.25
N ASN A 60 -4.08 -16.12 5.38
CA ASN A 60 -4.01 -17.58 5.19
C ASN A 60 -2.61 -18.09 4.81
N LYS A 61 -1.75 -17.22 4.27
CA LYS A 61 -0.35 -17.52 3.91
C LYS A 61 0.65 -16.88 4.86
N ASN A 62 0.22 -16.49 6.06
CA ASN A 62 1.05 -15.93 7.13
C ASN A 62 1.70 -14.58 6.79
N THR A 63 1.10 -13.81 5.88
CA THR A 63 1.50 -12.41 5.62
C THR A 63 0.68 -11.47 6.50
N CYS A 64 1.22 -10.27 6.75
CA CYS A 64 0.56 -9.24 7.55
C CYS A 64 -0.42 -8.43 6.70
N MET A 65 -1.70 -8.43 7.10
CA MET A 65 -2.76 -7.59 6.58
C MET A 65 -2.91 -6.36 7.48
N HIS A 66 -2.64 -5.18 6.91
CA HIS A 66 -2.67 -3.93 7.65
C HIS A 66 -3.10 -2.79 6.71
N GLN A 67 -4.13 -2.06 7.10
CA GLN A 67 -4.68 -0.94 6.38
C GLN A 67 -4.22 0.39 7.01
N LYS A 68 -3.78 1.32 6.16
CA LYS A 68 -3.27 2.63 6.57
C LYS A 68 -4.15 3.73 5.97
N PRO A 69 -4.76 4.60 6.79
CA PRO A 69 -5.50 5.74 6.29
C PRO A 69 -4.64 6.62 5.37
N GLN A 70 -5.19 7.05 4.24
CA GLN A 70 -4.56 7.96 3.27
C GLN A 70 -5.25 9.34 3.21
N VAL A 71 -6.27 9.54 4.03
CA VAL A 71 -7.05 10.77 4.08
C VAL A 71 -6.84 11.50 5.40
N GLN A 72 -6.99 12.81 5.36
CA GLN A 72 -6.90 13.67 6.53
C GLN A 72 -8.29 14.16 6.94
N ARG A 73 -8.43 14.46 8.22
CA ARG A 73 -9.63 15.09 8.77
C ARG A 73 -10.01 16.34 7.99
N GLY A 74 -11.29 16.49 7.69
CA GLY A 74 -11.86 17.66 7.02
C GLY A 74 -11.81 17.58 5.49
N LYS A 75 -11.13 16.61 4.89
CA LYS A 75 -11.04 16.45 3.44
C LYS A 75 -12.37 15.94 2.86
N TYR A 76 -12.79 16.54 1.75
CA TYR A 76 -13.89 16.02 0.93
C TYR A 76 -13.37 14.94 -0.02
N VAL A 77 -14.13 13.85 -0.12
CA VAL A 77 -13.78 12.64 -0.85
C VAL A 77 -14.93 12.33 -1.81
N LYS A 78 -14.59 11.95 -3.05
CA LYS A 78 -15.57 11.55 -4.06
C LYS A 78 -15.87 10.05 -3.94
N LYS A 79 -17.02 9.63 -4.47
CA LYS A 79 -17.32 8.20 -4.65
C LYS A 79 -16.19 7.50 -5.40
N GLY A 80 -15.77 6.33 -4.91
CA GLY A 80 -14.71 5.51 -5.47
C GLY A 80 -13.28 5.96 -5.14
N GLN A 81 -13.11 7.06 -4.39
CA GLN A 81 -11.80 7.49 -3.93
C GLN A 81 -11.35 6.67 -2.71
N ILE A 82 -10.04 6.47 -2.59
CA ILE A 82 -9.44 5.62 -1.57
C ILE A 82 -9.31 6.38 -0.25
N LEU A 83 -9.77 5.73 0.82
CA LEU A 83 -9.75 6.19 2.20
C LEU A 83 -8.55 5.62 2.96
N ALA A 84 -8.23 4.34 2.73
CA ALA A 84 -7.07 3.68 3.29
C ALA A 84 -6.44 2.72 2.27
N ASP A 85 -5.11 2.74 2.21
CA ASP A 85 -4.34 1.72 1.49
C ASP A 85 -4.31 0.44 2.34
N GLY A 86 -4.29 -0.71 1.69
CA GLY A 86 -4.09 -1.99 2.37
C GLY A 86 -2.71 -2.60 2.12
N ALA A 87 -2.58 -3.90 2.40
CA ALA A 87 -1.33 -4.62 2.20
C ALA A 87 -0.88 -4.56 0.73
N ALA A 88 0.41 -4.28 0.51
CA ALA A 88 1.01 -4.17 -0.82
C ALA A 88 0.34 -3.15 -1.76
N THR A 89 -0.19 -2.06 -1.21
CA THR A 89 -0.73 -0.94 -1.98
C THR A 89 -0.18 0.39 -1.47
N VAL A 90 -0.01 1.34 -2.39
CA VAL A 90 0.39 2.72 -2.07
C VAL A 90 -0.42 3.65 -2.94
N GLY A 91 -1.10 4.64 -2.36
CA GLY A 91 -1.91 5.61 -3.08
C GLY A 91 -2.87 4.96 -4.08
N GLY A 92 -3.44 3.82 -3.71
CA GLY A 92 -4.35 3.06 -4.55
C GLY A 92 -3.81 2.28 -5.73
N GLU A 93 -2.51 2.12 -5.81
CA GLU A 93 -1.87 1.29 -6.82
C GLU A 93 -1.16 0.12 -6.15
N LEU A 94 -1.10 -0.98 -6.89
CA LEU A 94 -0.36 -2.17 -6.49
C LEU A 94 1.12 -1.86 -6.31
N ALA A 95 1.68 -2.27 -5.17
CA ALA A 95 3.03 -1.96 -4.72
C ALA A 95 3.67 -3.19 -4.05
N LEU A 96 4.05 -4.17 -4.89
CA LEU A 96 4.56 -5.48 -4.45
C LEU A 96 6.03 -5.47 -3.99
N GLY A 97 6.78 -4.40 -4.26
CA GLY A 97 8.21 -4.36 -4.05
C GLY A 97 8.76 -2.96 -3.84
N LYS A 98 10.02 -2.78 -4.24
CA LYS A 98 10.84 -1.59 -4.02
C LYS A 98 11.62 -1.23 -5.26
N ASN A 99 11.80 0.07 -5.47
CA ASN A 99 12.70 0.55 -6.51
C ASN A 99 14.13 0.54 -5.95
N VAL A 100 15.04 -0.13 -6.64
CA VAL A 100 16.45 -0.22 -6.25
C VAL A 100 17.34 0.14 -7.41
N LEU A 101 18.53 0.66 -7.11
CA LEU A 101 19.57 0.90 -8.11
C LEU A 101 20.22 -0.44 -8.44
N VAL A 102 20.27 -0.77 -9.73
CA VAL A 102 20.83 -2.03 -10.23
C VAL A 102 22.04 -1.73 -11.11
N ALA A 103 23.12 -2.50 -10.92
CA ALA A 103 24.28 -2.51 -11.79
C ALA A 103 24.38 -3.87 -12.49
N TYR A 104 24.54 -3.85 -13.82
CA TYR A 104 24.70 -5.05 -14.64
C TYR A 104 26.18 -5.23 -14.98
N MET A 105 26.91 -5.98 -14.16
CA MET A 105 28.29 -6.36 -14.42
C MET A 105 28.69 -7.62 -13.65
N PRO A 106 29.62 -8.44 -14.16
CA PRO A 106 30.21 -9.52 -13.39
C PRO A 106 30.92 -8.96 -12.14
N TRP A 107 30.73 -9.61 -10.99
CA TRP A 107 31.38 -9.21 -9.74
C TRP A 107 32.05 -10.40 -9.07
N GLU A 108 33.35 -10.60 -9.38
CA GLU A 108 34.23 -11.59 -8.74
C GLU A 108 33.65 -13.03 -8.65
N GLY A 109 32.72 -13.39 -9.56
CA GLY A 109 32.03 -14.68 -9.56
C GLY A 109 30.90 -14.83 -8.53
N TYR A 110 30.65 -13.83 -7.69
CA TYR A 110 29.55 -13.88 -6.71
C TYR A 110 28.16 -13.77 -7.34
N ASN A 111 28.05 -13.22 -8.55
CA ASN A 111 26.82 -13.24 -9.36
C ASN A 111 26.90 -14.26 -10.51
N PHE A 112 27.58 -15.39 -10.27
CA PHE A 112 27.60 -16.47 -11.25
C PHE A 112 26.20 -17.08 -11.40
N GLU A 113 25.82 -17.43 -12.63
CA GLU A 113 24.48 -17.91 -13.01
C GLU A 113 23.37 -16.94 -12.55
N ASP A 114 22.49 -17.38 -11.66
CA ASP A 114 21.30 -16.65 -11.21
C ASP A 114 21.49 -15.99 -9.83
N ALA A 115 22.72 -16.00 -9.31
CA ALA A 115 23.01 -15.39 -8.01
C ALA A 115 22.93 -13.86 -8.07
N VAL A 116 22.25 -13.26 -7.07
CA VAL A 116 22.09 -11.81 -6.95
C VAL A 116 22.88 -11.32 -5.73
N LEU A 117 23.81 -10.39 -5.94
CA LEU A 117 24.41 -9.65 -4.84
C LEU A 117 23.51 -8.50 -4.43
N ILE A 118 23.39 -8.32 -3.12
CA ILE A 118 22.69 -7.20 -2.52
C ILE A 118 23.63 -6.35 -1.70
N SER A 119 23.38 -5.04 -1.70
CA SER A 119 24.04 -4.13 -0.76
C SER A 119 23.50 -4.36 0.66
N GLU A 120 24.39 -4.42 1.65
CA GLU A 120 24.01 -4.47 3.07
C GLU A 120 23.07 -3.33 3.48
N ARG A 121 23.11 -2.21 2.77
CA ARG A 121 22.18 -1.09 2.96
C ARG A 121 20.71 -1.53 2.91
N LEU A 122 20.38 -2.52 2.08
CA LEU A 122 19.01 -3.04 1.98
C LEU A 122 18.51 -3.66 3.28
N VAL A 123 19.43 -4.23 4.09
CA VAL A 123 19.15 -4.76 5.42
C VAL A 123 19.07 -3.63 6.43
N TYR A 124 20.09 -2.78 6.52
CA TYR A 124 20.15 -1.69 7.52
C TYR A 124 19.04 -0.64 7.37
N SER A 125 18.47 -0.49 6.16
CA SER A 125 17.39 0.45 5.89
C SER A 125 16.00 -0.20 5.85
N ASP A 126 15.88 -1.46 6.25
CA ASP A 126 14.61 -2.23 6.26
C ASP A 126 13.81 -2.12 4.94
N ILE A 127 14.51 -2.24 3.81
CA ILE A 127 13.88 -2.03 2.49
C ILE A 127 13.02 -3.23 2.12
N TYR A 128 13.48 -4.45 2.42
CA TYR A 128 12.79 -5.73 2.12
C TYR A 128 12.30 -6.48 3.38
N THR A 129 12.24 -5.79 4.52
CA THR A 129 11.65 -6.27 5.79
C THR A 129 10.22 -5.80 5.92
#